data_AF-A0AAD5HCZ5-F1
#
_entry.id   AF-A0AAD5HCZ5-F1
#
_cell.length_a   1.000
_cell.length_b   1.000
_cell.length_c   1.000
_cell.angle_alpha   90.00
_cell.angle_beta   90.00
_cell.angle_gamma   90.00
#
_symmetry.space_group_name_H-M   'P 1'
#
loop_
_entity.id
_entity.type
_entity.pdbx_description
1 polymer ?
#
loop_
_entity_poly.entity_id
_entity_poly.type
_entity_poly.pdbx_seq_one_letter_code
_entity_poly.pdbx_strand_id
1 'polypeptide(L)'
;MWDVLPTELCGKVLTYVSLHDLFTVRAVSWRWRNLAERQTFHHIRDQNMVNTVEFGNESSYIQVKMYATQFDAANGVITFECREQPSTVLLATRRSGVILPVHPKFMTIHFDGWTSGSMPTTPPEQLSEKEKERYRLHSTYNYAQERALELPSWDKAGSHLVGDHDHILSFAYLQSQSYHTIISSYATFHWLKVSLSWLAAGLAGGVSQTPLDQIFAARYSLLSGQLAKQGCFKYDATSEPVLRYIMNDEKQTFCDLVEYIRTHDMETRLSRLQHALPAVGVDYRMIWKYPFAKAFVTGRALLLSEDDVIRGIEGGEQECKALLQSVYKRRNCERVIREQQQRRRSVIQT
;
A
#
# COMPACT_ATOMS: atom_id res chain seq x y z
N MET A 1 -27.78 21.72 7.48
CA MET A 1 -27.51 23.12 7.05
C MET A 1 -26.63 23.17 5.81
N TRP A 2 -25.53 22.42 5.77
CA TRP A 2 -24.63 22.35 4.61
C TRP A 2 -25.21 21.64 3.38
N ASP A 3 -26.22 20.77 3.54
CA ASP A 3 -26.81 20.02 2.42
C ASP A 3 -27.58 20.89 1.42
N VAL A 4 -27.97 22.10 1.82
CA VAL A 4 -28.70 23.07 0.98
C VAL A 4 -27.75 23.89 0.11
N LEU A 5 -26.45 23.90 0.42
CA LEU A 5 -25.49 24.67 -0.37
C LEU A 5 -25.32 24.06 -1.77
N PRO A 6 -25.21 24.91 -2.81
CA PRO A 6 -24.81 24.48 -4.14
C PRO A 6 -23.47 23.75 -4.13
N THR A 7 -23.36 22.72 -4.96
CA THR A 7 -22.17 21.84 -5.08
C THR A 7 -20.92 22.65 -5.44
N GLU A 8 -21.08 23.73 -6.18
CA GLU A 8 -20.04 24.65 -6.62
C GLU A 8 -19.45 25.43 -5.43
N LEU A 9 -20.29 25.85 -4.48
CA LEU A 9 -19.82 26.54 -3.27
C LEU A 9 -19.09 25.56 -2.35
N CYS A 10 -19.62 24.34 -2.20
CA CYS A 10 -18.92 23.29 -1.46
C CYS A 10 -17.55 22.98 -2.08
N GLY A 11 -17.48 22.85 -3.41
CA GLY A 11 -16.21 22.66 -4.13
C GLY A 11 -15.21 23.78 -3.87
N LYS A 12 -15.65 25.05 -3.95
CA LYS A 12 -14.81 26.22 -3.62
C LYS A 12 -14.34 26.24 -2.18
N VAL A 13 -15.14 25.78 -1.22
CA VAL A 13 -14.68 25.69 0.17
C VAL A 13 -13.58 24.63 0.28
N LEU A 14 -13.75 23.49 -0.38
CA LEU A 14 -12.79 22.38 -0.35
C LEU A 14 -11.44 22.73 -1.00
N THR A 15 -11.34 23.75 -1.86
CA THR A 15 -10.03 24.18 -2.41
C THR A 15 -9.09 24.75 -1.34
N TYR A 16 -9.62 25.21 -0.20
CA TYR A 16 -8.84 25.74 0.91
C TYR A 16 -8.53 24.71 1.99
N VAL A 17 -8.99 23.47 1.81
CA VAL A 17 -8.83 22.38 2.77
C VAL A 17 -7.54 21.63 2.47
N SER A 18 -6.78 21.26 3.51
CA SER A 18 -5.55 20.49 3.36
C SER A 18 -5.84 19.10 2.78
N LEU A 19 -4.84 18.48 2.14
CA LEU A 19 -5.00 17.12 1.61
C LEU A 19 -5.45 16.12 2.69
N HIS A 20 -4.87 16.21 3.89
CA HIS A 20 -5.24 15.39 5.05
C HIS A 20 -6.72 15.58 5.43
N ASP A 21 -7.18 16.82 5.50
CA ASP A 21 -8.55 17.12 5.91
C ASP A 21 -9.56 16.75 4.82
N LEU A 22 -9.19 16.83 3.54
CA LEU A 22 -10.00 16.33 2.43
C LEU A 22 -10.32 14.83 2.61
N PHE A 23 -9.35 14.02 3.05
CA PHE A 23 -9.59 12.62 3.33
C PHE A 23 -10.51 12.40 4.53
N THR A 24 -10.46 13.27 5.54
CA THR A 24 -11.38 13.22 6.68
C THR A 24 -12.82 13.55 6.28
N VAL A 25 -12.99 14.50 5.36
CA VAL A 25 -14.33 14.91 4.84
C VAL A 25 -15.05 13.76 4.13
N ARG A 26 -14.34 12.77 3.58
CA ARG A 26 -14.93 11.59 2.91
C ARG A 26 -15.86 10.76 3.80
N ALA A 27 -15.73 10.88 5.12
CA ALA A 27 -16.54 10.17 6.10
C ALA A 27 -17.89 10.85 6.40
N VAL A 28 -18.10 12.11 5.97
CA VAL A 28 -19.28 12.91 6.36
C VAL A 28 -20.57 12.41 5.69
N SER A 29 -20.56 12.25 4.37
CA SER A 29 -21.70 11.74 3.58
C SER A 29 -21.24 11.29 2.19
N TRP A 30 -22.09 10.58 1.46
CA TRP A 30 -21.83 10.23 0.06
C TRP A 30 -21.55 11.46 -0.83
N ARG A 31 -22.32 12.53 -0.67
CA ARG A 31 -22.14 13.77 -1.46
C ARG A 31 -20.79 14.42 -1.17
N TRP A 32 -20.45 14.55 0.12
CA TRP A 32 -19.18 15.12 0.56
C TRP A 32 -17.99 14.25 0.17
N ARG A 33 -18.14 12.92 0.17
CA ARG A 33 -17.14 11.99 -0.36
C ARG A 33 -16.84 12.28 -1.82
N ASN A 34 -17.85 12.29 -2.69
CA ASN A 34 -17.63 12.53 -4.12
C ASN A 34 -16.97 13.88 -4.40
N LEU A 35 -17.36 14.91 -3.65
CA LEU A 35 -16.76 16.24 -3.74
C LEU A 35 -15.30 16.25 -3.27
N ALA A 36 -15.03 15.68 -2.09
CA ALA A 36 -13.69 15.60 -1.52
C ALA A 36 -12.75 14.79 -2.41
N GLU A 37 -13.19 13.66 -2.95
CA GLU A 37 -12.38 12.80 -3.81
C GLU A 37 -11.99 13.48 -5.13
N ARG A 38 -12.93 14.20 -5.77
CA ARG A 38 -12.61 15.04 -6.94
C ARG A 38 -11.64 16.16 -6.57
N GLN A 39 -11.85 16.81 -5.43
CA GLN A 39 -10.97 17.88 -4.99
C GLN A 39 -9.57 17.37 -4.61
N THR A 40 -9.48 16.15 -4.05
CA THR A 40 -8.20 15.47 -3.80
C THR A 40 -7.44 15.27 -5.10
N PHE A 41 -8.08 14.77 -6.16
CA PHE A 41 -7.43 14.64 -7.47
C PHE A 41 -6.93 15.99 -8.00
N HIS A 42 -7.77 17.04 -7.95
CA HIS A 42 -7.37 18.37 -8.38
C HIS A 42 -6.20 18.90 -7.55
N HIS A 43 -6.23 18.75 -6.23
CA HIS A 43 -5.15 19.15 -5.34
C HIS A 43 -3.84 18.45 -5.70
N ILE A 44 -3.84 17.12 -5.84
CA ILE A 44 -2.67 16.32 -6.23
C ILE A 44 -2.10 16.79 -7.57
N ARG A 45 -2.97 16.97 -8.57
CA ARG A 45 -2.57 17.37 -9.92
C ARG A 45 -2.03 18.80 -9.95
N ASP A 46 -2.72 19.74 -9.32
CA ASP A 46 -2.40 21.17 -9.38
C ASP A 46 -1.15 21.51 -8.54
N GLN A 47 -0.87 20.73 -7.49
CA GLN A 47 0.39 20.80 -6.72
C GLN A 47 1.54 19.99 -7.34
N ASN A 48 1.31 19.33 -8.49
CA ASN A 48 2.28 18.41 -9.13
C ASN A 48 2.84 17.34 -8.17
N MET A 49 2.00 16.83 -7.26
CA MET A 49 2.35 15.70 -6.41
C MET A 49 2.56 14.45 -7.28
N VAL A 50 3.58 13.67 -6.94
CA VAL A 50 4.02 12.49 -7.70
C VAL A 50 3.99 11.21 -6.88
N ASN A 51 3.76 10.11 -7.60
CA ASN A 51 4.17 8.79 -7.13
C ASN A 51 5.56 8.48 -7.68
N THR A 52 6.48 8.14 -6.81
CA THR A 52 7.81 7.66 -7.16
C THR A 52 7.81 6.14 -7.06
N VAL A 53 8.12 5.47 -8.17
CA VAL A 53 8.38 4.03 -8.19
C VAL A 53 9.89 3.83 -8.08
N GLU A 54 10.32 3.13 -7.03
CA GLU A 54 11.73 2.94 -6.72
C GLU A 54 12.14 1.47 -6.91
N PHE A 55 13.29 1.28 -7.55
CA PHE A 55 13.87 -0.04 -7.82
C PHE A 55 15.27 -0.12 -7.25
N GLY A 56 15.64 -1.32 -6.81
CA GLY A 56 17.02 -1.65 -6.51
C GLY A 56 17.34 -1.74 -5.03
N ASN A 57 18.60 -1.52 -4.69
CA ASN A 57 19.13 -1.63 -3.34
C ASN A 57 19.89 -0.34 -2.99
N GLU A 58 20.39 -0.26 -1.76
CA GLU A 58 21.14 0.92 -1.26
C GLU A 58 22.32 1.33 -2.18
N SER A 59 22.88 0.41 -2.97
CA SER A 59 24.02 0.67 -3.86
C SER A 59 23.63 0.99 -5.31
N SER A 60 22.41 0.70 -5.72
CA SER A 60 21.88 1.04 -7.05
C SER A 60 20.38 1.23 -6.93
N TYR A 61 19.95 2.49 -6.89
CA TYR A 61 18.52 2.82 -6.82
C TYR A 61 18.10 3.61 -8.06
N ILE A 62 16.99 3.19 -8.66
CA ILE A 62 16.36 3.84 -9.80
C ILE A 62 15.03 4.41 -9.31
N GLN A 63 14.72 5.64 -9.68
CA GLN A 63 13.45 6.28 -9.34
C GLN A 63 12.74 6.74 -10.61
N VAL A 64 11.44 6.44 -10.70
CA VAL A 64 10.57 6.90 -11.78
C VAL A 64 9.43 7.70 -11.18
N LYS A 65 9.36 8.98 -11.55
CA LYS A 65 8.28 9.88 -11.11
C LYS A 65 7.08 9.78 -12.05
N MET A 66 5.91 9.53 -11.47
CA MET A 66 4.64 9.42 -12.17
C MET A 66 3.69 10.50 -11.65
N TYR A 67 3.02 11.21 -12.56
CA TYR A 67 2.19 12.37 -12.27
C TYR A 67 0.72 12.04 -12.49
N ALA A 68 -0.18 12.56 -11.66
CA ALA A 68 -1.61 12.34 -11.80
C ALA A 68 -2.12 12.88 -13.15
N THR A 69 -2.80 12.03 -13.92
CA THR A 69 -3.36 12.36 -15.25
C THR A 69 -4.88 12.24 -15.28
N GLN A 70 -5.45 11.19 -14.68
CA GLN A 70 -6.87 10.87 -14.79
C GLN A 70 -7.47 10.45 -13.45
N PHE A 71 -8.76 10.71 -13.26
CA PHE A 71 -9.52 10.28 -12.10
C PHE A 71 -10.79 9.52 -12.51
N ASP A 72 -10.84 8.24 -12.12
CA ASP A 72 -12.01 7.40 -12.21
C ASP A 72 -12.84 7.54 -10.93
N ALA A 73 -13.82 8.45 -10.98
CA ALA A 73 -14.70 8.73 -9.86
C ALA A 73 -15.61 7.55 -9.48
N ALA A 74 -15.88 6.61 -10.40
CA ALA A 74 -16.73 5.46 -10.10
C ALA A 74 -16.00 4.45 -9.21
N ASN A 75 -14.70 4.31 -9.40
CA ASN A 75 -13.85 3.38 -8.63
C ASN A 75 -13.00 4.09 -7.56
N GLY A 76 -12.99 5.42 -7.51
CA GLY A 76 -12.13 6.18 -6.59
C GLY A 76 -10.64 5.99 -6.91
N VAL A 77 -10.29 5.90 -8.21
CA VAL A 77 -8.93 5.55 -8.67
C VAL A 77 -8.30 6.72 -9.40
N ILE A 78 -7.06 7.06 -9.05
CA ILE A 78 -6.24 8.02 -9.78
C ILE A 78 -5.24 7.26 -10.64
N THR A 79 -5.13 7.65 -11.91
CA THR A 79 -4.08 7.16 -12.82
C THR A 79 -2.93 8.16 -12.82
N PHE A 80 -1.72 7.64 -12.65
CA PHE A 80 -0.46 8.35 -12.70
C PHE A 80 0.35 7.86 -13.90
N GLU A 81 0.95 8.77 -14.67
CA GLU A 81 1.74 8.45 -15.86
C GLU A 81 3.08 9.21 -15.86
N CYS A 82 4.07 8.70 -16.59
CA CYS A 82 5.35 9.36 -16.76
C CYS A 82 5.20 10.56 -17.73
N ARG A 83 5.53 11.77 -17.27
CA ARG A 83 5.53 12.98 -18.14
C ARG A 83 6.83 13.11 -18.94
N GLU A 84 7.95 12.72 -18.34
CA GLU A 84 9.27 12.90 -18.93
C GLU A 84 9.69 11.62 -19.67
N GLN A 85 10.08 11.78 -20.94
CA GLN A 85 10.80 10.74 -21.66
C GLN A 85 12.30 10.86 -21.36
N PRO A 86 13.01 9.73 -21.18
CA PRO A 86 12.49 8.37 -21.28
C PRO A 86 11.79 7.89 -19.99
N SER A 87 10.58 7.33 -20.12
CA SER A 87 9.96 6.47 -19.10
C SER A 87 10.64 5.09 -19.00
N THR A 88 11.71 4.91 -19.77
CA THR A 88 12.52 3.71 -19.91
C THR A 88 13.76 3.86 -19.05
N VAL A 89 13.94 2.96 -18.08
CA VAL A 89 15.14 2.94 -17.24
C VAL A 89 15.95 1.68 -17.49
N LEU A 90 17.27 1.83 -17.53
CA LEU A 90 18.23 0.73 -17.62
C LEU A 90 18.27 -0.03 -16.30
N LEU A 91 17.89 -1.31 -16.32
CA LEU A 91 17.88 -2.17 -15.14
C LEU A 91 19.18 -2.96 -14.99
N ALA A 92 19.72 -3.47 -16.09
CA ALA A 92 20.94 -4.28 -16.08
C ALA A 92 21.70 -4.18 -17.40
N THR A 93 23.03 -4.32 -17.31
CA THR A 93 23.90 -4.42 -18.49
C THR A 93 24.79 -5.66 -18.36
N ARG A 94 24.63 -6.63 -19.25
CA ARG A 94 25.49 -7.82 -19.29
C ARG A 94 26.68 -7.54 -20.19
N ARG A 95 27.93 -7.62 -19.69
CA ARG A 95 29.15 -7.48 -20.52
C ARG A 95 30.01 -8.72 -20.37
N SER A 96 30.32 -9.42 -21.47
CA SER A 96 31.30 -10.52 -21.56
C SER A 96 31.51 -11.34 -20.26
N GLY A 97 30.48 -12.06 -19.82
CA GLY A 97 30.57 -12.99 -18.68
C GLY A 97 30.39 -12.37 -17.28
N VAL A 98 30.40 -11.04 -17.15
CA VAL A 98 30.14 -10.33 -15.89
C VAL A 98 28.77 -9.65 -15.96
N ILE A 99 27.85 -10.09 -15.11
CA ILE A 99 26.51 -9.47 -14.95
C ILE A 99 26.67 -8.37 -13.88
N LEU A 100 26.45 -7.11 -14.25
CA LEU A 100 26.30 -6.00 -13.29
C LEU A 100 25.14 -5.08 -13.73
N PRO A 101 24.17 -4.71 -12.88
CA PRO A 101 23.87 -5.13 -11.52
C PRO A 101 22.62 -6.03 -11.43
N VAL A 102 22.39 -6.52 -10.22
CA VAL A 102 21.30 -7.35 -9.72
C VAL A 102 19.94 -6.84 -10.22
N HIS A 103 19.23 -7.67 -11.01
CA HIS A 103 17.83 -7.46 -11.33
C HIS A 103 17.06 -7.15 -10.04
N PRO A 104 16.46 -5.96 -9.89
CA PRO A 104 15.68 -5.65 -8.70
C PRO A 104 14.52 -6.64 -8.64
N LYS A 105 14.52 -7.50 -7.63
CA LYS A 105 13.40 -8.42 -7.39
C LYS A 105 12.20 -7.70 -6.80
N PHE A 106 12.42 -6.52 -6.23
CA PHE A 106 11.40 -5.76 -5.51
C PHE A 106 11.41 -4.31 -5.95
N MET A 107 10.24 -3.69 -5.87
CA MET A 107 10.06 -2.26 -5.99
C MET A 107 9.22 -1.72 -4.83
N THR A 108 9.39 -0.44 -4.54
CA THR A 108 8.56 0.32 -3.59
C THR A 108 7.86 1.45 -4.33
N ILE A 109 6.69 1.86 -3.84
CA ILE A 109 5.93 2.98 -4.40
C ILE A 109 5.71 3.98 -3.28
N HIS A 110 6.14 5.22 -3.52
CA HIS A 110 6.07 6.31 -2.56
C HIS A 110 5.25 7.47 -3.12
N PHE A 111 4.27 7.96 -2.38
CA PHE A 111 3.55 9.18 -2.72
C PHE A 111 4.14 10.38 -1.97
N ASP A 112 4.60 11.41 -2.69
CA ASP A 112 5.29 12.57 -2.11
C ASP A 112 4.37 13.48 -1.26
N GLY A 113 3.06 13.43 -1.48
CA GLY A 113 2.08 14.15 -0.67
C GLY A 113 1.93 13.57 0.74
N TRP A 114 2.52 12.40 1.03
CA TRP A 114 2.66 11.91 2.39
C TRP A 114 3.68 12.77 3.14
N THR A 115 3.19 13.82 3.78
CA THR A 115 3.98 14.53 4.77
C THR A 115 4.34 13.56 5.88
N SER A 116 5.59 13.55 6.34
CA SER A 116 6.03 12.86 7.55
C SER A 116 5.26 13.41 8.74
N GLY A 117 4.03 12.95 8.92
CA GLY A 117 3.07 13.48 9.87
C GLY A 117 3.69 13.41 11.25
N SER A 118 3.85 14.58 11.86
CA SER A 118 4.25 14.78 13.24
C SER A 118 3.16 14.25 14.18
N MET A 119 2.92 12.95 14.17
CA MET A 119 2.18 12.35 15.28
C MET A 119 3.02 12.54 16.53
N PRO A 120 2.41 12.86 17.68
CA PRO A 120 3.08 12.80 18.96
C PRO A 120 3.40 11.32 19.24
N THR A 121 4.54 10.89 18.71
CA THR A 121 5.14 9.57 18.89
C THR A 121 5.86 9.48 20.23
N THR A 122 5.75 10.50 21.09
CA THR A 122 6.33 10.47 22.42
C THR A 122 5.68 9.32 23.19
N PRO A 123 6.41 8.22 23.40
CA PRO A 123 5.88 7.12 24.16
C PRO A 123 5.66 7.62 25.60
N PRO A 124 4.68 7.08 26.33
CA PRO A 124 4.52 7.41 27.75
C PRO A 124 5.86 7.24 28.48
N GLU A 125 6.27 8.23 29.27
CA GLU A 125 7.57 8.24 29.95
C GLU A 125 7.79 7.01 30.85
N GLN A 126 6.68 6.47 31.38
CA GLN A 126 6.61 5.32 32.28
C GLN A 126 6.82 3.96 31.61
N LEU A 127 6.96 3.92 30.29
CA LEU A 127 7.32 2.69 29.60
C LEU A 127 8.82 2.42 29.79
N SER A 128 9.18 1.15 29.95
CA SER A 128 10.58 0.73 29.82
C SER A 128 11.10 1.06 28.41
N GLU A 129 12.41 1.19 28.23
CA GLU A 129 12.98 1.51 26.90
C GLU A 129 12.57 0.49 25.83
N LYS A 130 12.50 -0.80 26.19
CA LYS A 130 12.01 -1.86 25.30
C LYS A 130 10.52 -1.67 24.92
N GLU A 131 9.68 -1.28 25.88
CA GLU A 131 8.27 -0.97 25.58
C GLU A 131 8.14 0.31 24.76
N LYS A 132 8.99 1.32 24.97
CA LYS A 132 9.02 2.55 24.16
C LYS A 132 9.38 2.25 22.71
N GLU A 133 10.39 1.41 22.47
CA GLU A 133 10.77 0.99 21.12
C GLU A 133 9.63 0.25 20.41
N ARG A 134 8.99 -0.71 21.10
CA ARG A 134 7.82 -1.41 20.57
C ARG A 134 6.66 -0.46 20.30
N TYR A 135 6.38 0.45 21.23
CA TYR A 135 5.34 1.46 21.04
C TYR A 135 5.63 2.32 19.81
N ARG A 136 6.88 2.78 19.65
CA ARG A 136 7.31 3.55 18.47
C ARG A 136 7.10 2.74 17.20
N LEU A 137 7.64 1.53 17.11
CA LEU A 137 7.48 0.64 15.96
C LEU A 137 5.99 0.53 15.54
N HIS A 138 5.09 0.31 16.49
CA HIS A 138 3.67 0.13 16.17
C HIS A 138 2.93 1.45 15.89
N SER A 139 3.36 2.56 16.51
CA SER A 139 2.73 3.88 16.33
C SER A 139 3.23 4.64 15.12
N THR A 140 4.42 4.33 14.61
CA THR A 140 5.00 4.94 13.40
C THR A 140 4.79 4.09 12.16
N TYR A 141 4.50 2.79 12.33
CA TYR A 141 4.31 1.89 11.21
C TYR A 141 3.14 2.33 10.31
N ASN A 142 3.43 2.51 9.03
CA ASN A 142 2.46 2.76 7.99
C ASN A 142 2.66 1.74 6.86
N TYR A 143 1.70 0.83 6.69
CA TYR A 143 1.80 -0.22 5.68
C TYR A 143 1.85 0.33 4.24
N ALA A 144 1.25 1.50 3.98
CA ALA A 144 1.21 2.08 2.64
C ALA A 144 2.61 2.55 2.21
N GLN A 145 3.43 2.97 3.18
CA GLN A 145 4.81 3.45 2.97
C GLN A 145 5.84 2.30 2.95
N GLU A 146 5.59 1.24 3.70
CA GLU A 146 6.57 0.17 3.96
C GLU A 146 6.49 -1.01 2.97
N ARG A 147 5.50 -1.00 2.07
CA ARG A 147 5.20 -2.11 1.18
C ARG A 147 6.20 -2.22 0.04
N ALA A 148 6.63 -3.45 -0.25
CA ALA A 148 7.40 -3.78 -1.45
C ALA A 148 6.61 -4.75 -2.34
N LEU A 149 6.70 -4.57 -3.66
CA LEU A 149 6.10 -5.49 -4.63
C LEU A 149 7.18 -6.34 -5.27
N GLU A 150 6.88 -7.64 -5.44
CA GLU A 150 7.73 -8.54 -6.21
C GLU A 150 7.57 -8.25 -7.71
N LEU A 151 8.69 -8.19 -8.42
CA LEU A 151 8.71 -7.97 -9.85
C LEU A 151 8.77 -9.30 -10.61
N PRO A 152 8.04 -9.43 -11.74
CA PRO A 152 8.15 -10.59 -12.60
C PRO A 152 9.57 -10.75 -13.12
N SER A 153 9.90 -11.98 -13.49
CA SER A 153 11.20 -12.29 -14.04
C SER A 153 11.38 -11.64 -15.43
N TRP A 154 12.52 -10.99 -15.64
CA TRP A 154 12.91 -10.26 -16.86
C TRP A 154 13.11 -11.14 -18.11
N ASP A 155 13.12 -12.46 -17.96
CA ASP A 155 13.17 -13.42 -19.07
C ASP A 155 11.86 -13.42 -19.88
N LYS A 156 10.76 -13.02 -19.25
CA LYS A 156 9.49 -12.78 -19.92
C LYS A 156 9.50 -11.36 -20.48
N ALA A 157 9.88 -11.22 -21.76
CA ALA A 157 9.73 -9.94 -22.45
C ALA A 157 8.23 -9.62 -22.64
N GLY A 158 7.88 -8.34 -22.58
CA GLY A 158 6.51 -7.88 -22.80
C GLY A 158 6.03 -6.90 -21.75
N SER A 159 4.73 -6.58 -21.85
CA SER A 159 4.04 -5.76 -20.84
C SER A 159 3.63 -6.64 -19.68
N HIS A 160 3.78 -6.12 -18.47
CA HIS A 160 3.45 -6.76 -17.21
C HIS A 160 2.54 -5.88 -16.37
N LEU A 161 1.74 -6.54 -15.54
CA LEU A 161 1.00 -5.92 -14.46
C LEU A 161 1.47 -6.49 -13.13
N VAL A 162 1.79 -5.59 -12.20
CA VAL A 162 2.05 -5.94 -10.80
C VAL A 162 1.19 -5.04 -9.94
N GLY A 163 0.73 -5.53 -8.80
CA GLY A 163 -0.15 -4.75 -7.95
C GLY A 163 -0.44 -5.44 -6.65
N ASP A 164 -1.29 -4.78 -5.87
CA ASP A 164 -1.85 -5.30 -4.64
C ASP A 164 -3.33 -4.86 -4.57
N HIS A 165 -3.93 -5.01 -3.40
CA HIS A 165 -5.33 -4.67 -3.15
C HIS A 165 -5.68 -3.22 -3.48
N ASP A 166 -4.73 -2.31 -3.49
CA ASP A 166 -5.00 -0.87 -3.48
C ASP A 166 -4.28 -0.08 -4.59
N HIS A 167 -3.46 -0.75 -5.41
CA HIS A 167 -2.80 -0.17 -6.59
C HIS A 167 -2.39 -1.23 -7.62
N ILE A 168 -2.24 -0.81 -8.88
CA ILE A 168 -1.77 -1.62 -10.01
C ILE A 168 -0.80 -0.79 -10.83
N LEU A 169 0.39 -1.31 -11.10
CA LEU A 169 1.41 -0.74 -11.96
C LEU A 169 1.47 -1.53 -13.28
N SER A 170 1.52 -0.80 -14.39
CA SER A 170 1.83 -1.34 -15.71
C SER A 170 3.17 -0.85 -16.22
N PHE A 171 3.98 -1.81 -16.66
CA PHE A 171 5.29 -1.54 -17.25
C PHE A 171 5.63 -2.62 -18.27
N ALA A 172 6.74 -2.48 -18.99
CA ALA A 172 7.22 -3.48 -19.94
C ALA A 172 8.74 -3.65 -19.86
N TYR A 173 9.23 -4.89 -19.97
CA TYR A 173 10.66 -5.14 -20.14
C TYR A 173 11.05 -5.06 -21.61
N LEU A 174 12.09 -4.30 -21.91
CA LEU A 174 12.72 -4.20 -23.22
C LEU A 174 14.14 -4.75 -23.14
N GLN A 175 14.47 -5.72 -24.00
CA GLN A 175 15.83 -6.20 -24.14
C GLN A 175 16.43 -5.62 -25.41
N SER A 176 17.54 -4.89 -25.28
CA SER A 176 18.34 -4.44 -26.41
C SER A 176 19.59 -5.29 -26.51
N GLN A 177 19.77 -5.92 -27.67
CA GLN A 177 21.01 -6.64 -28.01
C GLN A 177 21.89 -5.70 -28.84
N SER A 178 23.05 -5.35 -28.30
CA SER A 178 24.10 -4.66 -29.05
C SER A 178 24.97 -5.67 -29.79
N TYR A 179 25.44 -5.30 -30.99
CA TYR A 179 26.32 -6.09 -31.88
C TYR A 179 27.61 -6.63 -31.20
N HIS A 180 27.92 -6.21 -29.96
CA HIS A 180 29.11 -6.59 -29.20
C HIS A 180 28.81 -7.30 -27.87
N THR A 181 27.92 -8.31 -27.86
CA THR A 181 27.61 -9.18 -26.69
C THR A 181 27.08 -8.48 -25.43
N ILE A 182 26.68 -7.20 -25.55
CA ILE A 182 26.03 -6.48 -24.45
C ILE A 182 24.52 -6.65 -24.54
N ILE A 183 23.94 -7.31 -23.54
CA ILE A 183 22.48 -7.35 -23.36
C ILE A 183 22.13 -6.30 -22.31
N SER A 184 21.46 -5.24 -22.74
CA SER A 184 20.91 -4.23 -21.84
C SER A 184 19.43 -4.50 -21.65
N SER A 185 19.02 -4.63 -20.40
CA SER A 185 17.61 -4.79 -20.03
C SER A 185 17.08 -3.46 -19.51
N TYR A 186 15.97 -3.02 -20.06
CA TYR A 186 15.28 -1.80 -19.67
C TYR A 186 13.87 -2.12 -19.19
N ALA A 187 13.32 -1.28 -18.31
CA ALA A 187 11.88 -1.26 -18.02
C ALA A 187 11.28 0.07 -18.46
N THR A 188 10.18 0.00 -19.17
CA THR A 188 9.37 1.15 -19.58
C THR A 188 8.10 1.18 -18.74
N PHE A 189 7.90 2.26 -17.98
CA PHE A 189 6.70 2.44 -17.14
C PHE A 189 5.60 3.13 -17.94
N HIS A 190 4.40 2.57 -17.90
CA HIS A 190 3.25 3.09 -18.63
C HIS A 190 2.37 3.93 -17.72
N TRP A 191 1.83 3.31 -16.69
CA TRP A 191 0.92 3.96 -15.74
C TRP A 191 0.89 3.23 -14.41
N LEU A 192 0.52 3.96 -13.36
CA LEU A 192 0.23 3.47 -12.02
C LEU A 192 -1.19 3.90 -11.66
N LYS A 193 -2.06 2.95 -11.32
CA LYS A 193 -3.39 3.23 -10.80
C LYS A 193 -3.40 2.98 -9.31
N VAL A 194 -3.84 3.96 -8.53
CA VAL A 194 -3.92 3.89 -7.07
C VAL A 194 -5.32 4.24 -6.60
N SER A 195 -5.78 3.54 -5.57
CA SER A 195 -7.01 3.90 -4.87
C SER A 195 -6.78 5.16 -4.02
N LEU A 196 -7.83 5.99 -3.89
CA LEU A 196 -7.83 7.11 -2.95
C LEU A 196 -7.67 6.66 -1.50
N SER A 197 -8.12 5.44 -1.17
CA SER A 197 -7.98 4.88 0.18
C SER A 197 -6.53 4.53 0.52
N TRP A 198 -5.70 4.14 -0.46
CA TRP A 198 -4.24 4.01 -0.28
C TRP A 198 -3.56 5.36 -0.04
N LEU A 199 -3.89 6.37 -0.85
CA LEU A 199 -3.34 7.74 -0.68
C LEU A 199 -3.69 8.30 0.70
N ALA A 200 -4.94 8.10 1.15
CA ALA A 200 -5.41 8.48 2.48
C ALA A 200 -4.64 7.75 3.60
N ALA A 201 -4.39 6.46 3.41
CA ALA A 201 -3.74 5.65 4.43
C ALA A 201 -2.30 6.08 4.72
N GLY A 202 -1.56 6.55 3.72
CA GLY A 202 -0.22 7.07 3.95
C GLY A 202 -0.17 8.44 4.65
N LEU A 203 -1.29 9.19 4.69
CA LEU A 203 -1.40 10.44 5.46
C LEU A 203 -1.81 10.21 6.90
N ALA A 204 -2.50 9.11 7.18
CA ALA A 204 -2.91 8.78 8.52
C ALA A 204 -1.70 8.26 9.30
N GLY A 205 -1.33 8.96 10.37
CA GLY A 205 -0.22 8.54 11.22
C GLY A 205 -0.56 7.28 12.03
N GLY A 206 0.34 6.28 11.96
CA GLY A 206 0.21 4.99 12.65
C GLY A 206 -0.66 3.96 11.92
N VAL A 207 -1.07 2.91 12.63
CA VAL A 207 -2.00 1.89 12.11
C VAL A 207 -3.38 2.52 11.93
N SER A 208 -3.53 3.26 10.85
CA SER A 208 -4.80 3.81 10.44
C SER A 208 -5.76 2.67 10.15
N GLN A 209 -6.84 2.59 10.93
CA GLN A 209 -7.96 1.68 10.69
C GLN A 209 -8.78 2.08 9.45
N THR A 210 -8.30 3.02 8.63
CA THR A 210 -8.97 3.37 7.39
C THR A 210 -9.13 2.08 6.57
N PRO A 211 -10.38 1.67 6.29
CA PRO A 211 -10.61 0.49 5.47
C PRO A 211 -9.99 0.78 4.11
N LEU A 212 -9.15 -0.15 3.65
CA LEU A 212 -8.68 -0.14 2.29
C LEU A 212 -9.77 -0.70 1.42
N ASP A 213 -10.25 0.11 0.50
CA ASP A 213 -11.12 -0.36 -0.55
C ASP A 213 -10.26 -1.07 -1.59
N GLN A 214 -10.64 -2.29 -1.96
CA GLN A 214 -10.05 -3.00 -3.08
C GLN A 214 -10.15 -2.12 -4.34
N ILE A 215 -9.04 -1.91 -5.04
CA ILE A 215 -9.02 -1.24 -6.32
C ILE A 215 -9.91 -2.03 -7.29
N PHE A 216 -10.87 -1.37 -7.93
CA PHE A 216 -11.88 -2.03 -8.75
C PHE A 216 -12.70 -3.11 -8.01
N ALA A 217 -13.08 -2.87 -6.76
CA ALA A 217 -13.85 -3.80 -5.92
C ALA A 217 -15.02 -4.49 -6.65
N ALA A 218 -15.81 -3.74 -7.43
CA ALA A 218 -16.94 -4.29 -8.18
C ALA A 218 -16.52 -5.37 -9.20
N ARG A 219 -15.35 -5.20 -9.86
CA ARG A 219 -14.81 -6.16 -10.81
C ARG A 219 -14.32 -7.42 -10.11
N TYR A 220 -13.66 -7.27 -8.96
CA TYR A 220 -13.24 -8.40 -8.13
C TYR A 220 -14.44 -9.17 -7.57
N SER A 221 -15.49 -8.49 -7.11
CA SER A 221 -16.73 -9.14 -6.66
C SER A 221 -17.41 -9.92 -7.78
N LEU A 222 -17.44 -9.36 -9.00
CA LEU A 222 -17.96 -10.05 -10.17
C LEU A 222 -17.15 -11.32 -10.50
N LEU A 223 -15.82 -11.18 -10.54
CA LEU A 223 -14.91 -12.30 -10.79
C LEU A 223 -15.10 -13.40 -9.74
N SER A 224 -15.13 -13.05 -8.46
CA SER A 224 -15.36 -14.01 -7.36
C SER A 224 -16.69 -14.76 -7.54
N GLY A 225 -17.77 -14.06 -7.90
CA GLY A 225 -19.06 -14.69 -8.19
C GLY A 225 -19.04 -15.61 -9.42
N GLN A 226 -18.23 -15.30 -10.43
CA GLN A 226 -18.05 -16.17 -11.61
C GLN A 226 -17.19 -17.40 -11.29
N LEU A 227 -16.11 -17.24 -10.53
CA LEU A 227 -15.23 -18.32 -10.10
C LEU A 227 -15.93 -19.28 -9.14
N ALA A 228 -16.78 -18.77 -8.25
CA ALA A 228 -17.59 -19.61 -7.37
C ALA A 228 -18.50 -20.57 -8.15
N LYS A 229 -19.06 -20.13 -9.30
CA LYS A 229 -19.84 -21.00 -10.20
C LYS A 229 -19.00 -22.10 -10.85
N GLN A 230 -17.68 -21.91 -10.92
CA GLN A 230 -16.71 -22.87 -11.46
C GLN A 230 -16.06 -23.75 -10.36
N GLY A 231 -16.50 -23.62 -9.10
CA GLY A 231 -15.95 -24.33 -7.95
C GLY A 231 -14.62 -23.77 -7.43
N CYS A 232 -14.20 -22.60 -7.91
CA CYS A 232 -12.95 -21.95 -7.52
C CYS A 232 -13.23 -20.93 -6.40
N PHE A 233 -12.89 -21.27 -5.15
CA PHE A 233 -13.13 -20.41 -3.98
C PHE A 233 -11.88 -19.69 -3.46
N LYS A 234 -10.70 -20.08 -3.96
CA LYS A 234 -9.41 -19.50 -3.60
C LYS A 234 -8.63 -19.24 -4.87
N TYR A 235 -7.98 -18.08 -4.93
CA TYR A 235 -7.10 -17.67 -6.01
C TYR A 235 -6.24 -16.49 -5.55
N ASP A 236 -5.10 -16.28 -6.21
CA ASP A 236 -4.27 -15.12 -5.96
C ASP A 236 -4.82 -13.88 -6.69
N ALA A 237 -5.45 -12.97 -5.94
CA ALA A 237 -6.06 -11.75 -6.46
C ALA A 237 -5.06 -10.75 -7.06
N THR A 238 -3.77 -10.93 -6.77
CA THR A 238 -2.67 -10.06 -7.22
C THR A 238 -1.83 -10.69 -8.33
N SER A 239 -2.12 -11.93 -8.72
CA SER A 239 -1.47 -12.60 -9.85
C SER A 239 -1.71 -11.83 -11.15
N GLU A 240 -0.69 -11.78 -12.02
CA GLU A 240 -0.75 -11.05 -13.29
C GLU A 240 -1.96 -11.45 -14.16
N PRO A 241 -2.32 -12.74 -14.32
CA PRO A 241 -3.52 -13.13 -15.06
C PRO A 241 -4.82 -12.60 -14.43
N VAL A 242 -4.92 -12.50 -13.11
CA VAL A 242 -6.09 -11.90 -12.47
C VAL A 242 -6.11 -10.39 -12.70
N LEU A 243 -4.96 -9.72 -12.56
CA LEU A 243 -4.85 -8.27 -12.79
C LEU A 243 -5.23 -7.90 -14.23
N ARG A 244 -4.77 -8.67 -15.23
CA ARG A 244 -5.14 -8.47 -16.64
C ARG A 244 -6.64 -8.58 -16.86
N TYR A 245 -7.27 -9.61 -16.30
CA TYR A 245 -8.72 -9.79 -16.37
C TYR A 245 -9.47 -8.62 -15.71
N ILE A 246 -9.05 -8.21 -14.50
CA ILE A 246 -9.66 -7.07 -13.78
C ILE A 246 -9.49 -5.76 -14.57
N MET A 247 -8.38 -5.60 -15.26
CA MET A 247 -8.12 -4.45 -16.12
C MET A 247 -8.87 -4.49 -17.46
N ASN A 248 -9.64 -5.54 -17.72
CA ASN A 248 -10.32 -5.83 -18.99
C ASN A 248 -9.35 -5.88 -20.18
N ASP A 249 -8.22 -6.56 -20.04
CA ASP A 249 -7.32 -6.84 -21.17
C ASP A 249 -8.02 -7.81 -22.15
N GLU A 250 -8.36 -7.31 -23.35
CA GLU A 250 -9.11 -8.04 -24.39
C GLU A 250 -8.47 -9.36 -24.80
N LYS A 251 -7.18 -9.53 -24.52
CA LYS A 251 -6.40 -10.73 -24.88
C LYS A 251 -6.68 -11.94 -23.98
N GLN A 252 -7.27 -11.74 -22.80
CA GLN A 252 -7.46 -12.81 -21.83
C GLN A 252 -8.94 -13.20 -21.74
N THR A 253 -9.24 -14.47 -22.03
CA THR A 253 -10.60 -14.96 -21.84
C THR A 253 -10.82 -15.43 -20.40
N PHE A 254 -12.08 -15.44 -19.97
CA PHE A 254 -12.44 -15.99 -18.67
C PHE A 254 -12.09 -17.49 -18.55
N CYS A 255 -12.17 -18.24 -19.66
CA CYS A 255 -11.81 -19.65 -19.68
C CYS A 255 -10.32 -19.86 -19.38
N ASP A 256 -9.45 -19.07 -20.01
CA ASP A 256 -8.00 -19.13 -19.77
C ASP A 256 -7.67 -18.81 -18.31
N LEU A 257 -8.38 -17.83 -17.74
CA LEU A 257 -8.22 -17.47 -16.32
C LEU A 257 -8.62 -18.61 -15.38
N VAL A 258 -9.75 -19.28 -15.65
CA VAL A 258 -10.21 -20.42 -14.82
C VAL A 258 -9.23 -21.59 -14.89
N GLU A 259 -8.71 -21.89 -16.08
CA GLU A 259 -7.68 -22.93 -16.25
C GLU A 259 -6.40 -22.60 -15.49
N TYR A 260 -5.95 -21.35 -15.57
CA TYR A 260 -4.81 -20.86 -14.80
C TYR A 260 -5.04 -21.02 -13.29
N ILE A 261 -6.16 -20.56 -12.75
CA ILE A 261 -6.48 -20.64 -11.32
C ILE A 261 -6.57 -22.09 -10.82
N ARG A 262 -7.04 -23.03 -11.66
CA ARG A 262 -7.10 -24.45 -11.29
C ARG A 262 -5.73 -25.12 -11.25
N THR A 263 -4.79 -24.63 -12.05
CA THR A 263 -3.45 -25.22 -12.20
C THR A 263 -2.41 -24.56 -11.29
N HIS A 264 -2.64 -23.30 -10.91
CA HIS A 264 -1.75 -22.50 -10.09
C HIS A 264 -2.46 -22.08 -8.80
N ASP A 265 -2.25 -22.85 -7.72
CA ASP A 265 -2.61 -22.41 -6.37
C ASP A 265 -1.64 -21.29 -5.92
N MET A 266 -2.08 -20.46 -4.97
CA MET A 266 -1.41 -19.24 -4.47
C MET A 266 0.12 -19.23 -4.67
N GLU A 267 0.57 -18.65 -5.79
CA GLU A 267 1.93 -18.86 -6.30
C GLU A 267 2.98 -18.23 -5.38
N THR A 268 2.70 -17.04 -4.85
CA THR A 268 3.69 -16.23 -4.16
C THR A 268 3.68 -16.47 -2.65
N ARG A 269 4.86 -16.30 -2.00
CA ARG A 269 4.95 -16.30 -0.53
C ARG A 269 4.07 -15.21 0.09
N LEU A 270 3.94 -14.07 -0.61
CA LEU A 270 3.10 -12.96 -0.17
C LEU A 270 1.62 -13.36 -0.16
N SER A 271 1.10 -13.92 -1.25
CA SER A 271 -0.32 -14.26 -1.35
C SER A 271 -0.74 -15.35 -0.36
N ARG A 272 0.14 -16.34 -0.11
CA ARG A 272 -0.09 -17.32 0.97
C ARG A 272 -0.21 -16.68 2.35
N LEU A 273 0.71 -15.77 2.70
CA LEU A 273 0.62 -15.03 3.97
C LEU A 273 -0.62 -14.12 4.04
N GLN A 274 -0.96 -13.44 2.94
CA GLN A 274 -2.14 -12.59 2.87
C GLN A 274 -3.44 -13.38 3.09
N HIS A 275 -3.48 -14.64 2.64
CA HIS A 275 -4.61 -15.53 2.88
C HIS A 275 -4.59 -16.16 4.28
N ALA A 276 -3.42 -16.49 4.82
CA ALA A 276 -3.30 -17.21 6.09
C ALA A 276 -3.48 -16.32 7.33
N LEU A 277 -2.94 -15.09 7.32
CA LEU A 277 -2.97 -14.19 8.49
C LEU A 277 -4.39 -13.84 8.98
N PRO A 278 -5.39 -13.58 8.10
CA PRO A 278 -6.75 -13.34 8.54
C PRO A 278 -7.36 -14.49 9.35
N ALA A 279 -6.95 -15.75 9.09
CA ALA A 279 -7.45 -16.92 9.81
C ALA A 279 -7.01 -16.95 11.27
N VAL A 280 -5.89 -16.30 11.62
CA VAL A 280 -5.41 -16.11 13.00
C VAL A 280 -5.81 -14.75 13.58
N GLY A 281 -6.70 -14.02 12.91
CA GLY A 281 -7.16 -12.69 13.36
C GLY A 281 -6.10 -11.60 13.24
N VAL A 282 -5.08 -11.81 12.42
CA VAL A 282 -4.03 -10.82 12.13
C VAL A 282 -4.29 -10.18 10.77
N ASP A 283 -4.14 -8.87 10.72
CA ASP A 283 -4.23 -8.13 9.48
C ASP A 283 -3.02 -8.40 8.60
N TYR A 284 -3.24 -8.84 7.36
CA TYR A 284 -2.15 -9.13 6.40
C TYR A 284 -1.26 -7.91 6.12
N ARG A 285 -1.76 -6.69 6.37
CA ARG A 285 -0.96 -5.47 6.24
C ARG A 285 0.24 -5.48 7.17
N MET A 286 0.22 -6.22 8.28
CA MET A 286 1.34 -6.30 9.23
C MET A 286 2.57 -7.05 8.70
N ILE A 287 2.48 -7.72 7.54
CA ILE A 287 3.63 -8.39 6.91
C ILE A 287 4.82 -7.44 6.77
N TRP A 288 4.58 -6.20 6.35
CA TRP A 288 5.63 -5.21 6.10
C TRP A 288 6.11 -4.49 7.36
N LYS A 289 5.64 -4.87 8.54
CA LYS A 289 6.11 -4.31 9.81
C LYS A 289 7.31 -5.06 10.36
N TYR A 290 7.34 -6.36 10.10
CA TYR A 290 8.30 -7.27 10.71
C TYR A 290 9.45 -7.60 9.75
N PRO A 291 10.71 -7.30 10.12
CA PRO A 291 11.86 -7.58 9.25
C PRO A 291 11.97 -9.04 8.82
N PHE A 292 11.64 -9.99 9.70
CA PHE A 292 11.67 -11.42 9.37
C PHE A 292 10.60 -11.81 8.33
N ALA A 293 9.41 -11.20 8.40
CA ALA A 293 8.34 -11.42 7.43
C ALA A 293 8.69 -10.81 6.07
N LYS A 294 9.23 -9.57 6.07
CA LYS A 294 9.82 -8.96 4.87
C LYS A 294 10.89 -9.87 4.25
N ALA A 295 11.80 -10.41 5.06
CA ALA A 295 12.85 -11.30 4.59
C ALA A 295 12.29 -12.61 4.02
N PHE A 296 11.22 -13.16 4.61
CA PHE A 296 10.55 -14.36 4.09
C PHE A 296 9.90 -14.11 2.73
N VAL A 297 9.09 -13.04 2.63
CA VAL A 297 8.43 -12.63 1.37
C VAL A 297 9.48 -12.37 0.29
N THR A 298 10.57 -11.69 0.65
CA THR A 298 11.63 -11.34 -0.31
C THR A 298 12.57 -12.47 -0.69
N GLY A 299 12.33 -13.69 -0.19
CA GLY A 299 13.17 -14.86 -0.47
C GLY A 299 14.52 -14.88 0.26
N ARG A 300 14.78 -13.93 1.16
CA ARG A 300 16.05 -13.82 1.92
C ARG A 300 16.08 -14.72 3.16
N ALA A 301 14.93 -15.07 3.73
CA ALA A 301 14.82 -15.99 4.87
C ALA A 301 14.33 -17.37 4.39
N LEU A 302 15.25 -18.20 3.93
CA LEU A 302 14.95 -19.55 3.42
C LEU A 302 14.68 -20.59 4.53
N LEU A 303 15.06 -20.29 5.77
CA LEU A 303 14.95 -21.22 6.90
C LEU A 303 13.64 -21.08 7.68
N LEU A 304 12.86 -20.03 7.44
CA LEU A 304 11.57 -19.83 8.11
C LEU A 304 10.48 -20.56 7.34
N SER A 305 9.68 -21.37 8.05
CA SER A 305 8.45 -21.90 7.49
C SER A 305 7.36 -20.83 7.47
N GLU A 306 6.33 -21.02 6.65
CA GLU A 306 5.16 -20.14 6.61
C GLU A 306 4.52 -20.01 8.01
N ASP A 307 4.36 -21.13 8.72
CA ASP A 307 3.81 -21.17 10.07
C ASP A 307 4.66 -20.38 11.08
N ASP A 308 5.99 -20.42 10.96
CA ASP A 308 6.87 -19.65 11.85
C ASP A 308 6.69 -18.14 11.65
N VAL A 309 6.50 -17.72 10.40
CA VAL A 309 6.25 -16.32 10.07
C VAL A 309 4.89 -15.89 10.60
N ILE A 310 3.85 -16.70 10.40
CA ILE A 310 2.50 -16.43 10.90
C ILE A 310 2.51 -16.31 12.43
N ARG A 311 3.09 -17.29 13.14
CA ARG A 311 3.22 -17.26 14.61
C ARG A 311 4.04 -16.07 15.10
N GLY A 312 5.10 -15.71 14.39
CA GLY A 312 5.94 -14.56 14.72
C GLY A 312 5.17 -13.24 14.63
N ILE A 313 4.39 -13.03 13.57
CA ILE A 313 3.56 -11.83 13.39
C ILE A 313 2.45 -11.84 14.44
N GLU A 314 1.75 -12.95 14.61
CA GLU A 314 0.67 -13.09 15.59
C GLU A 314 1.14 -12.76 17.01
N GLY A 315 2.25 -13.35 17.46
CA GLY A 315 2.84 -13.06 18.76
C GLY A 315 3.20 -11.58 18.92
N GLY A 316 3.81 -10.99 17.89
CA GLY A 316 4.15 -9.57 17.89
C GLY A 316 2.93 -8.64 18.00
N GLU A 317 1.84 -8.95 17.30
CA GLU A 317 0.61 -8.15 17.36
C GLU A 317 -0.16 -8.36 18.67
N GLN A 318 -0.18 -9.58 19.21
CA GLN A 318 -0.76 -9.86 20.53
C GLN A 318 -0.01 -9.13 21.65
N GLU A 319 1.33 -9.14 21.62
CA GLU A 319 2.17 -8.39 22.55
C GLU A 319 1.89 -6.88 22.48
N CYS A 320 1.73 -6.33 21.27
CA CYS A 320 1.37 -4.94 21.10
C CYS A 320 0.00 -4.61 21.65
N LYS A 321 -1.00 -5.45 21.37
CA LYS A 321 -2.35 -5.27 21.89
C LYS A 321 -2.34 -5.20 23.42
N ALA A 322 -1.58 -6.09 24.06
CA ALA A 322 -1.39 -6.06 25.51
C ALA A 322 -0.68 -4.77 25.99
N LEU A 323 0.36 -4.34 25.29
CA LEU A 323 1.08 -3.10 25.60
C LEU A 323 0.17 -1.86 25.49
N LEU A 324 -0.59 -1.73 24.40
CA LEU A 324 -1.51 -0.61 24.19
C LEU A 324 -2.62 -0.59 25.25
N GLN A 325 -3.14 -1.75 25.64
CA GLN A 325 -4.10 -1.86 26.75
C GLN A 325 -3.49 -1.43 28.09
N SER A 326 -2.25 -1.82 28.36
CA SER A 326 -1.50 -1.40 29.56
C SER A 326 -1.31 0.12 29.59
N VAL A 327 -0.86 0.71 28.47
CA VAL A 327 -0.71 2.16 28.32
C VAL A 327 -2.03 2.89 28.56
N TYR A 328 -3.11 2.39 27.97
CA TYR A 328 -4.44 2.97 28.12
C TYR A 328 -4.91 2.96 29.59
N LYS A 329 -4.73 1.83 30.29
CA LYS A 329 -5.05 1.71 31.73
C LYS A 329 -4.25 2.69 32.58
N ARG A 330 -2.93 2.80 32.36
CA ARG A 330 -2.06 3.74 33.10
C ARG A 330 -2.48 5.19 32.91
N ARG A 331 -2.73 5.60 31.66
CA ARG A 331 -3.21 6.96 31.33
C ARG A 331 -4.55 7.28 31.98
N ASN A 332 -5.48 6.34 32.00
CA ASN A 332 -6.76 6.54 32.67
C ASN A 332 -6.62 6.69 34.18
N CYS A 333 -5.77 5.87 34.83
CA CYS A 333 -5.47 6.01 36.26
C CYS A 333 -4.88 7.39 36.58
N GLU A 334 -3.90 7.85 35.79
CA GLU A 334 -3.32 9.19 35.96
C GLU A 334 -4.35 10.31 35.82
N ARG A 335 -5.24 10.20 34.82
CA ARG A 335 -6.30 11.19 34.62
C ARG A 335 -7.21 11.26 35.85
N VAL A 336 -7.64 10.11 36.38
CA VAL A 336 -8.46 10.04 37.60
C VAL A 336 -7.73 10.64 38.80
N ILE A 337 -6.44 10.34 38.98
CA ILE A 337 -5.62 10.91 40.08
C ILE A 337 -5.54 12.44 39.95
N ARG A 338 -5.30 12.97 38.74
CA ARG A 338 -5.23 14.42 38.49
C ARG A 338 -6.57 15.10 38.76
N GLU A 339 -7.68 14.52 38.31
CA GLU A 339 -9.02 15.03 38.58
C GLU A 339 -9.34 15.05 40.08
N GLN A 340 -8.95 14.01 40.83
CA GLN A 340 -9.11 13.98 42.28
C GLN A 340 -8.25 15.04 42.98
N GLN A 341 -7.01 15.25 42.53
CA GLN A 341 -6.13 16.29 43.06
C GLN A 341 -6.68 17.71 42.78
N GLN A 342 -7.22 17.96 41.58
CA GLN A 342 -7.87 19.23 41.25
C GLN A 342 -9.10 19.49 42.12
N ARG A 343 -9.96 18.49 42.32
CA ARG A 343 -11.13 18.59 43.22
C ARG A 343 -10.74 18.87 44.67
N ARG A 344 -9.67 18.24 45.18
CA ARG A 344 -9.16 18.51 46.52
C ARG A 344 -8.65 19.96 46.65
N ARG A 345 -7.99 20.49 45.62
CA ARG A 345 -7.52 21.88 45.60
C ARG A 345 -8.66 22.89 45.56
N SER A 346 -9.73 22.62 44.81
CA SER A 346 -10.89 23.53 44.74
C SER A 346 -11.68 23.59 46.04
N VAL A 347 -11.75 22.50 46.81
CA VAL A 347 -12.43 22.48 48.12
C VAL A 347 -11.65 23.24 49.19
N ILE A 348 -10.33 23.33 49.10
CA ILE A 348 -9.48 24.05 50.06
C ILE A 348 -9.49 25.57 49.82
N GLN A 349 -9.94 26.03 48.64
CA GLN A 349 -9.94 27.46 48.26
C GLN A 349 -11.29 28.17 48.46
N THR A 350 -12.33 27.44 48.87
CA THR A 350 -13.63 27.94 49.35
C THR A 350 -13.70 27.81 50.86
#